data_AF-A0A8K0C7F9-F1
#
_entry.id   AF-A0A8K0C7F9-F1
#
_cell.length_a   1.000
_cell.length_b   1.000
_cell.length_c   1.000
_cell.angle_alpha   90.00
_cell.angle_beta   90.00
_cell.angle_gamma   90.00
#
_symmetry.space_group_name_H-M   'P 1'
#
loop_
_entity.id
_entity.type
_entity.pdbx_description
1 polymer ?
#
loop_
_entity_poly.entity_id
_entity_poly.type
_entity_poly.pdbx_seq_one_letter_code
_entity_poly.pdbx_strand_id
1 'polypeptide(L)'
;AYTYWSAVTGAIGAGILISLIKRIINSNYREFPYGPFPTLNTTNSFNYEICWLYQVVSFTAFGWTCATVDLLICSVLMNICYQFKVLQNFLKQMVEVSHKPMVEKQGLPNSEKVEIDTSIVLCKYLEKTLKTAVSYHVAILDIASEIETTFSELLLMAFLVTLAILCISVYQMAIATTLTGVVRHLFEGSTAVLQVAIYCYWGEQVTRESQNVGFSAYNANFTGSDLKFQKALVLIIRRSQTPTVITAGGFTDIGLPTFFWILHTSYSAFMVMRNNSSER
;
A
#
# COMPACT_ATOMS: atom_id res chain seq x y z
N ALA A 1 3.52 8.87 -0.68
CA ALA A 1 4.85 8.81 -0.05
C ALA A 1 5.16 10.10 0.71
N TYR A 2 5.31 11.25 0.04
CA TYR A 2 5.67 12.51 0.69
C TYR A 2 4.68 12.96 1.77
N THR A 3 3.37 12.88 1.48
CA THR A 3 2.29 13.24 2.42
C THR A 3 2.30 12.39 3.70
N TYR A 4 2.51 11.08 3.58
CA TYR A 4 2.61 10.17 4.72
C TYR A 4 3.87 10.45 5.54
N TRP A 5 5.01 10.61 4.86
CA TRP A 5 6.27 10.92 5.52
C TRP A 5 6.22 12.27 6.26
N SER A 6 5.57 13.28 5.67
CA SER A 6 5.34 14.57 6.34
C SER A 6 4.37 14.47 7.52
N ALA A 7 3.37 13.58 7.45
CA ALA A 7 2.43 13.36 8.55
C ALA A 7 3.14 12.72 9.76
N VAL A 8 3.95 11.69 9.51
CA VAL A 8 4.74 11.03 10.57
C VAL A 8 5.73 12.02 11.21
N THR A 9 6.48 12.78 10.40
CA THR A 9 7.41 13.78 10.95
C THR A 9 6.68 14.90 11.70
N GLY A 10 5.50 15.30 11.23
CA GLY A 10 4.62 16.24 11.92
C GLY A 10 4.15 15.73 13.28
N ALA A 11 3.73 14.46 13.38
CA ALA A 11 3.27 13.86 14.63
C ALA A 11 4.40 13.75 15.67
N ILE A 12 5.58 13.28 15.26
CA ILE A 12 6.77 13.20 16.13
C ILE A 12 7.23 14.62 16.54
N GLY A 13 7.28 15.55 15.58
CA GLY A 13 7.65 16.94 15.82
C GLY A 13 6.72 17.65 16.78
N ALA A 14 5.40 17.42 16.68
CA ALA A 14 4.41 18.00 17.59
C ALA A 14 4.64 17.55 19.05
N GLY A 15 4.95 16.27 19.29
CA GLY A 15 5.25 15.76 20.63
C GLY A 15 6.47 16.44 21.26
N ILE A 16 7.56 16.57 20.49
CA ILE A 16 8.79 17.24 20.93
C ILE A 16 8.54 18.73 21.18
N LEU A 17 7.87 19.41 20.25
CA LEU A 17 7.58 20.84 20.33
C LEU A 17 6.71 21.17 21.54
N ILE A 18 5.68 20.36 21.82
CA ILE A 18 4.81 20.54 22.99
C ILE A 18 5.60 20.35 24.28
N SER A 19 6.48 19.35 24.36
CA SER A 19 7.35 19.16 25.52
C SER A 19 8.27 20.36 25.74
N LEU A 20 8.88 20.90 24.68
CA LEU A 20 9.73 22.09 24.74
C LEU A 20 8.96 23.35 25.14
N ILE A 21 7.77 23.57 24.57
CA ILE A 21 6.92 24.73 24.91
C ILE A 21 6.52 24.68 26.38
N LYS A 22 6.05 23.52 26.89
CA LYS A 22 5.71 23.37 28.32
C LYS A 22 6.90 23.63 29.23
N ARG A 23 8.10 23.23 28.79
CA ARG A 23 9.35 23.45 29.51
C ARG A 23 9.82 24.91 29.50
N ILE A 24 9.59 25.64 28.40
CA ILE A 24 9.86 27.09 28.32
C ILE A 24 8.90 27.87 29.22
N ILE A 25 7.62 27.47 29.25
CA ILE A 25 6.59 28.12 30.07
C ILE A 25 6.78 27.81 31.56
N ASN A 26 7.16 26.58 31.91
CA ASN A 26 7.40 26.15 33.29
C ASN A 26 8.76 25.45 33.40
N SER A 27 9.75 26.16 33.91
CA SER A 27 11.13 25.66 34.07
C SER A 27 11.25 24.46 35.00
N ASN A 28 10.26 24.23 35.88
CA ASN A 28 10.20 23.08 36.77
C ASN A 28 9.44 21.88 36.17
N TYR A 29 8.94 21.97 34.93
CA TYR A 29 8.24 20.87 34.27
C TYR A 29 9.23 19.76 33.85
N ARG A 30 9.10 18.59 34.48
CA ARG A 30 9.97 17.41 34.27
C ARG A 30 9.20 16.17 33.80
N GLU A 31 8.28 16.33 32.86
CA GLU A 31 7.63 15.20 32.21
C GLU A 31 8.26 14.90 30.85
N PHE A 32 8.43 13.61 30.60
CA PHE A 32 9.00 13.09 29.37
C PHE A 32 8.01 13.16 28.21
N PRO A 33 8.45 13.43 26.97
CA PRO A 33 7.56 13.57 25.80
C PRO A 33 6.74 12.30 25.50
N TYR A 34 7.33 11.12 25.72
CA TYR A 34 6.78 9.81 25.35
C TYR A 34 6.60 8.86 26.56
N GLY A 35 6.48 9.40 27.78
CA GLY A 35 6.24 8.63 29.00
C GLY A 35 7.48 8.43 29.89
N PRO A 36 7.28 8.00 31.16
CA PRO A 36 8.32 7.95 32.18
C PRO A 36 9.39 6.88 31.91
N PHE A 37 10.67 7.25 32.06
CA PHE A 37 11.80 6.33 31.95
C PHE A 37 12.35 5.98 33.35
N PRO A 38 12.19 4.73 33.84
CA PRO A 38 12.41 4.41 35.25
C PRO A 38 13.87 4.09 35.63
N THR A 39 14.80 4.03 34.67
CA THR A 39 16.13 3.43 34.92
C THR A 39 17.13 4.33 35.63
N LEU A 40 16.94 5.67 35.60
CA LEU A 40 17.85 6.63 36.22
C LEU A 40 17.10 7.52 37.20
N ASN A 41 17.75 7.89 38.30
CA ASN A 41 17.19 8.82 39.28
C ASN A 41 17.07 10.22 38.64
N THR A 42 15.86 10.60 38.23
CA THR A 42 15.50 11.84 37.50
C THR A 42 15.35 13.07 38.39
N THR A 43 15.63 12.93 39.69
CA THR A 43 15.69 14.05 40.65
C THR A 43 16.83 15.03 40.31
N ASN A 44 17.93 14.55 39.72
CA ASN A 44 19.04 15.38 39.27
C ASN A 44 18.80 15.96 37.87
N SER A 45 19.02 17.26 37.71
CA SER A 45 18.81 17.98 36.44
C SER A 45 19.62 17.38 35.28
N PHE A 46 20.87 16.97 35.53
CA PHE A 46 21.74 16.42 34.50
C PHE A 46 21.28 15.06 33.95
N ASN A 47 20.88 14.15 34.84
CA ASN A 47 20.37 12.83 34.45
C ASN A 47 19.06 12.94 33.66
N TYR A 48 18.21 13.90 34.03
CA TYR A 48 16.98 14.19 33.30
C TYR A 48 17.27 14.62 31.85
N GLU A 49 18.21 15.53 31.62
CA GLU A 49 18.58 15.97 30.26
C GLU A 49 19.06 14.81 29.38
N ILE A 50 19.91 13.95 29.93
CA ILE A 50 20.42 12.77 29.20
C ILE A 50 19.27 11.82 28.84
N CYS A 51 18.37 11.53 29.80
CA CYS A 51 17.21 10.69 29.54
C CYS A 51 16.27 11.29 28.50
N TRP A 52 16.04 12.61 28.56
CA TRP A 52 15.20 13.32 27.61
C TRP A 52 15.80 13.27 26.20
N LEU A 53 17.09 13.55 26.05
CA LEU A 53 17.80 13.48 24.76
C LEU A 53 17.77 12.06 24.19
N TYR A 54 18.08 11.07 25.03
CA TYR A 54 18.03 9.67 24.64
C TYR A 54 16.64 9.26 24.12
N GLN A 55 15.58 9.67 24.83
CA GLN A 55 14.21 9.36 24.45
C GLN A 55 13.82 10.03 23.13
N VAL A 56 14.16 11.31 22.94
CA VAL A 56 13.89 12.03 21.69
C VAL A 56 14.60 11.36 20.51
N VAL A 57 15.90 11.06 20.64
CA VAL A 57 16.66 10.40 19.58
C VAL A 57 16.11 9.01 19.26
N SER A 58 15.86 8.19 20.29
CA SER A 58 15.41 6.81 20.11
C SER A 58 14.01 6.72 19.50
N PHE A 59 13.04 7.50 19.98
CA PHE A 59 11.68 7.50 19.44
C PHE A 59 11.60 8.11 18.04
N THR A 60 12.40 9.12 17.75
CA THR A 60 12.46 9.70 16.40
C THR A 60 13.05 8.70 15.42
N ALA A 61 14.14 8.01 15.79
CA ALA A 61 14.72 6.95 14.98
C ALA A 61 13.74 5.80 14.74
N PHE A 62 13.07 5.33 15.81
CA PHE A 62 12.04 4.29 15.72
C PHE A 62 10.89 4.70 14.79
N GLY A 63 10.34 5.91 14.97
CA GLY A 63 9.25 6.42 14.13
C GLY A 63 9.65 6.52 12.66
N TRP A 64 10.88 6.94 12.35
CA TRP A 64 11.38 6.90 10.98
C TRP A 64 11.50 5.49 10.43
N THR A 65 12.00 4.52 11.22
CA THR A 65 12.09 3.13 10.76
C THR A 65 10.72 2.51 10.51
N CYS A 66 9.71 2.82 11.32
CA CYS A 66 8.34 2.38 11.06
C CYS A 66 7.82 2.98 9.75
N ALA A 67 7.99 4.30 9.56
CA ALA A 67 7.55 4.97 8.34
C ALA A 67 8.25 4.43 7.08
N THR A 68 9.54 4.06 7.16
CA THR A 68 10.24 3.46 6.02
C THR A 68 9.74 2.07 5.69
N VAL A 69 9.43 1.24 6.70
CA VAL A 69 8.80 -0.07 6.50
C VAL A 69 7.43 0.09 5.84
N ASP A 70 6.62 1.06 6.30
CA ASP A 70 5.33 1.30 5.69
C ASP A 70 5.44 1.75 4.23
N LEU A 71 6.39 2.63 3.93
CA LEU A 71 6.66 3.08 2.57
C LEU A 71 7.21 1.95 1.69
N LEU A 72 7.98 1.03 2.24
CA LEU A 72 8.46 -0.16 1.52
C LEU A 72 7.27 -1.01 1.09
N ILE A 73 6.35 -1.33 2.01
CA ILE A 73 5.13 -2.09 1.72
C ILE A 73 4.31 -1.39 0.63
N CYS A 74 4.09 -0.08 0.76
CA CYS A 74 3.37 0.71 -0.26
C CYS A 74 4.07 0.66 -1.62
N SER A 75 5.39 0.73 -1.65
CA SER A 75 6.19 0.71 -2.89
C SER A 75 6.09 -0.63 -3.59
N VAL A 76 6.11 -1.72 -2.83
CA VAL A 76 5.95 -3.08 -3.34
C VAL A 76 4.54 -3.28 -3.94
N LEU A 77 3.48 -2.86 -3.24
CA LEU A 77 2.11 -2.92 -3.77
C LEU A 77 1.94 -2.06 -5.03
N MET A 78 2.51 -0.85 -5.03
CA MET A 78 2.52 0.03 -6.19
C MET A 78 3.25 -0.61 -7.38
N ASN A 79 4.37 -1.29 -7.14
CA ASN A 79 5.09 -2.01 -8.18
C ASN A 79 4.22 -3.10 -8.82
N ILE A 80 3.58 -3.97 -8.02
CA ILE A 80 2.65 -5.00 -8.55
C ILE A 80 1.56 -4.36 -9.42
N CYS A 81 0.91 -3.32 -8.90
CA CYS A 81 -0.12 -2.58 -9.61
C CYS A 81 0.38 -2.03 -10.95
N TYR A 82 1.60 -1.50 -10.98
CA TYR A 82 2.21 -1.00 -12.20
C TYR A 82 2.54 -2.13 -13.19
N GLN A 83 3.06 -3.27 -12.74
CA GLN A 83 3.32 -4.43 -13.62
C GLN A 83 2.02 -4.92 -14.29
N PHE A 84 0.91 -4.97 -13.55
CA PHE A 84 -0.40 -5.27 -14.15
C PHE A 84 -0.81 -4.25 -15.21
N LYS A 85 -0.62 -2.94 -14.95
CA LYS A 85 -0.90 -1.90 -15.96
C LYS A 85 -0.03 -2.01 -17.21
N VAL A 86 1.25 -2.35 -17.05
CA VAL A 86 2.15 -2.61 -18.18
C VAL A 86 1.65 -3.79 -19.00
N LEU A 87 1.26 -4.89 -18.35
CA LEU A 87 0.66 -6.05 -19.02
C LEU A 87 -0.64 -5.67 -19.75
N GLN A 88 -1.52 -4.89 -19.12
CA GLN A 88 -2.76 -4.42 -19.75
C GLN A 88 -2.48 -3.61 -21.03
N ASN A 89 -1.55 -2.66 -20.98
CA ASN A 89 -1.17 -1.85 -22.13
C ASN A 89 -0.55 -2.71 -23.24
N PHE A 90 0.30 -3.67 -22.85
CA PHE A 90 0.89 -4.63 -23.77
C PHE A 90 -0.16 -5.49 -24.47
N LEU A 91 -1.15 -6.01 -23.73
CA LEU A 91 -2.25 -6.81 -24.29
C LEU A 91 -3.08 -6.01 -25.30
N LYS A 92 -3.42 -4.75 -24.99
CA LYS A 92 -4.16 -3.86 -25.91
C LYS A 92 -3.43 -3.63 -27.23
N GLN A 93 -2.10 -3.43 -27.17
CA GLN A 93 -1.28 -3.11 -28.34
C GLN A 93 -0.67 -4.35 -29.03
N MET A 94 -0.92 -5.56 -28.51
CA MET A 94 -0.21 -6.78 -28.91
C MET A 94 -0.28 -7.06 -30.42
N VAL A 95 -1.45 -6.83 -31.03
CA VAL A 95 -1.69 -7.07 -32.46
C VAL A 95 -0.94 -6.04 -33.31
N GLU A 96 -0.99 -4.76 -32.94
CA GLU A 96 -0.27 -3.68 -33.62
C GLU A 96 1.25 -3.84 -33.52
N VAL A 97 1.75 -4.20 -32.33
CA VAL A 97 3.18 -4.46 -32.08
C VAL A 97 3.68 -5.63 -32.90
N SER A 98 2.85 -6.66 -33.11
CA SER A 98 3.22 -7.82 -33.94
C SER A 98 3.22 -7.51 -35.44
N HIS A 99 2.43 -6.52 -35.89
CA HIS A 99 2.34 -6.10 -37.29
C HIS A 99 3.51 -5.20 -37.73
N LYS A 100 4.03 -4.31 -36.87
CA LYS A 100 5.14 -3.39 -37.20
C LYS A 100 6.42 -4.07 -37.75
N PRO A 101 7.03 -5.06 -37.07
CA PRO A 101 8.27 -5.69 -37.54
C PRO A 101 8.08 -6.55 -38.80
N MET A 102 6.84 -6.87 -39.18
CA MET A 102 6.56 -7.55 -40.44
C MET A 102 6.66 -6.61 -41.63
N VAL A 103 6.00 -5.45 -41.56
CA VAL A 103 5.99 -4.45 -42.65
C VAL A 103 7.42 -3.98 -42.95
N GLU A 104 8.22 -3.80 -41.90
CA GLU A 104 9.59 -3.30 -42.01
C GLU A 104 10.56 -4.33 -42.63
N LYS A 105 10.34 -5.63 -42.40
CA LYS A 105 11.17 -6.71 -42.96
C LYS A 105 10.79 -7.15 -44.37
N GLN A 106 9.54 -6.97 -44.78
CA GLN A 106 9.04 -7.56 -46.03
C GLN A 106 9.16 -6.68 -47.26
N GLY A 107 9.40 -5.36 -47.14
CA GLY A 107 9.62 -4.42 -48.28
C GLY A 107 8.84 -4.76 -49.55
N LEU A 108 7.60 -4.23 -49.71
CA LEU A 108 6.61 -4.61 -50.76
C LEU A 108 7.21 -5.12 -52.08
N PRO A 109 6.88 -6.36 -52.54
CA PRO A 109 6.01 -6.48 -53.74
C PRO A 109 5.13 -7.76 -53.90
N ASN A 110 4.08 -7.64 -54.74
CA ASN A 110 3.20 -8.61 -55.46
C ASN A 110 2.25 -9.59 -54.73
N SER A 111 1.03 -9.75 -55.28
CA SER A 111 -0.24 -9.50 -54.57
C SER A 111 -1.06 -10.69 -54.01
N GLU A 112 -0.65 -11.95 -54.13
CA GLU A 112 -1.55 -13.07 -53.71
C GLU A 112 -0.84 -14.20 -52.95
N LYS A 113 0.30 -14.72 -53.45
CA LYS A 113 1.15 -15.65 -52.69
C LYS A 113 1.80 -14.98 -51.46
N VAL A 114 2.07 -13.69 -51.54
CA VAL A 114 2.61 -12.90 -50.42
C VAL A 114 1.56 -12.70 -49.34
N GLU A 115 0.28 -12.63 -49.66
CA GLU A 115 -0.78 -12.43 -48.65
C GLU A 115 -0.88 -13.65 -47.71
N ILE A 116 -0.77 -14.85 -48.27
CA ILE A 116 -0.73 -16.11 -47.51
C ILE A 116 0.57 -16.20 -46.68
N ASP A 117 1.74 -15.97 -47.25
CA ASP A 117 3.01 -16.02 -46.50
C ASP A 117 3.08 -14.95 -45.40
N THR A 118 2.51 -13.76 -45.65
CA THR A 118 2.41 -12.67 -44.68
C THR A 118 1.49 -13.05 -43.52
N SER A 119 0.32 -13.64 -43.79
CA SER A 119 -0.57 -14.13 -42.72
C SER A 119 0.08 -15.21 -41.85
N ILE A 120 0.87 -16.11 -42.44
CA ILE A 120 1.61 -17.15 -41.71
C ILE A 120 2.72 -16.54 -40.84
N VAL A 121 3.47 -15.57 -41.37
CA VAL A 121 4.51 -14.86 -40.63
C VAL A 121 3.91 -14.07 -39.47
N LEU A 122 2.74 -13.43 -39.65
CA LEU A 122 2.02 -12.71 -38.59
C LEU A 122 1.60 -13.64 -37.47
N CYS A 123 1.05 -14.80 -37.81
CA CYS A 123 0.65 -15.81 -36.82
C CYS A 123 1.85 -16.25 -35.96
N LYS A 124 3.03 -16.46 -36.57
CA LYS A 124 4.25 -16.83 -35.82
C LYS A 124 4.73 -15.72 -34.88
N TYR A 125 4.72 -14.46 -35.33
CA TYR A 125 5.09 -13.34 -34.46
C TYR A 125 4.08 -13.14 -33.33
N LEU A 126 2.78 -13.23 -33.63
CA LEU A 126 1.72 -13.10 -32.64
C LEU A 126 1.78 -14.20 -31.58
N GLU A 127 2.03 -15.46 -31.98
CA GLU A 127 2.24 -16.58 -31.04
C GLU A 127 3.44 -16.31 -30.12
N LYS A 128 4.55 -15.81 -30.66
CA LYS A 128 5.73 -15.45 -29.87
C LYS A 128 5.43 -14.32 -28.87
N THR A 129 4.76 -13.26 -29.32
CA THR A 129 4.39 -12.11 -28.48
C THR A 129 3.43 -12.54 -27.37
N LEU A 130 2.45 -13.37 -27.70
CA LEU A 130 1.51 -13.95 -26.74
C LEU A 130 2.22 -14.81 -25.69
N LYS A 131 3.15 -15.68 -26.11
CA LYS A 131 3.93 -16.51 -25.17
C LYS A 131 4.71 -15.65 -24.17
N THR A 132 5.31 -14.55 -24.63
CA THR A 132 5.95 -13.57 -23.76
C THR A 132 4.96 -12.93 -22.79
N ALA A 133 3.77 -12.54 -23.27
CA ALA A 133 2.71 -11.97 -22.44
C ALA A 133 2.27 -12.91 -21.32
N VAL A 134 2.06 -14.18 -21.65
CA VAL A 134 1.64 -15.21 -20.70
C VAL A 134 2.75 -15.46 -19.68
N SER A 135 3.99 -15.61 -20.12
CA SER A 135 5.13 -15.79 -19.22
C SER A 135 5.29 -14.61 -18.26
N TYR A 136 5.07 -13.39 -18.74
CA TYR A 136 5.13 -12.18 -17.91
C TYR A 136 3.95 -12.10 -16.94
N HIS A 137 2.73 -12.45 -17.36
CA HIS A 137 1.57 -12.52 -16.48
C HIS A 137 1.78 -13.54 -15.35
N VAL A 138 2.28 -14.74 -15.67
CA VAL A 138 2.62 -15.76 -14.65
C VAL A 138 3.65 -15.22 -13.67
N ALA A 139 4.73 -14.59 -14.16
CA ALA A 139 5.75 -14.00 -13.27
C ALA A 139 5.19 -12.92 -12.34
N ILE A 140 4.23 -12.09 -12.81
CA ILE A 140 3.57 -11.09 -11.95
C ILE A 140 2.74 -11.78 -10.85
N LEU A 141 2.02 -12.85 -11.20
CA LEU A 141 1.23 -13.62 -10.24
C LEU A 141 2.10 -14.29 -9.19
N ASP A 142 3.24 -14.85 -9.61
CA ASP A 142 4.21 -15.48 -8.71
C ASP A 142 4.78 -14.44 -7.73
N ILE A 143 5.23 -13.28 -8.23
CA ILE A 143 5.72 -12.17 -7.40
C ILE A 143 4.64 -11.70 -6.41
N ALA A 144 3.40 -11.57 -6.87
CA ALA A 144 2.30 -11.13 -6.00
C ALA A 144 2.00 -12.15 -4.90
N SER A 145 2.10 -13.46 -5.18
CA SER A 145 1.93 -14.53 -4.20
C SER A 145 3.08 -14.56 -3.18
N GLU A 146 4.31 -14.36 -3.63
CA GLU A 146 5.47 -14.27 -2.73
C GLU A 146 5.37 -13.05 -1.79
N ILE A 147 4.90 -11.91 -2.32
CA ILE A 147 4.65 -10.71 -1.53
C ILE A 147 3.50 -10.93 -0.55
N GLU A 148 2.41 -11.58 -0.97
CA GLU A 148 1.32 -11.91 -0.06
C GLU A 148 1.85 -12.75 1.11
N THR A 149 2.51 -13.88 0.84
CA THR A 149 3.01 -14.78 1.88
C THR A 149 4.02 -14.11 2.82
N THR A 150 4.87 -13.21 2.30
CA THR A 150 5.88 -12.50 3.10
C THR A 150 5.28 -11.38 3.96
N PHE A 151 4.34 -10.61 3.41
CA PHE A 151 3.83 -9.40 4.07
C PHE A 151 2.50 -9.60 4.80
N SER A 152 1.80 -10.73 4.60
CA SER A 152 0.47 -10.96 5.18
C SER A 152 0.47 -10.88 6.71
N GLU A 153 1.42 -11.55 7.39
CA GLU A 153 1.55 -11.48 8.85
C GLU A 153 1.95 -10.07 9.34
N LEU A 154 2.87 -9.42 8.63
CA LEU A 154 3.31 -8.06 8.95
C LEU A 154 2.15 -7.06 8.84
N LEU A 155 1.33 -7.17 7.81
CA LEU A 155 0.16 -6.33 7.58
C LEU A 155 -0.92 -6.56 8.65
N LEU A 156 -1.13 -7.81 9.08
CA LEU A 156 -2.04 -8.10 10.20
C LEU A 156 -1.58 -7.40 11.47
N MET A 157 -0.30 -7.56 11.83
CA MET A 157 0.27 -6.91 13.02
C MET A 157 0.21 -5.40 12.92
N ALA A 158 0.50 -4.83 11.75
CA ALA A 158 0.38 -3.40 11.51
C ALA A 158 -1.07 -2.92 11.76
N PHE A 159 -2.08 -3.59 11.20
CA PHE A 159 -3.47 -3.19 11.40
C PHE A 159 -3.95 -3.32 12.85
N LEU A 160 -3.53 -4.36 13.57
CA LEU A 160 -3.88 -4.51 14.99
C LEU A 160 -3.27 -3.39 15.84
N VAL A 161 -2.01 -3.04 15.58
CA VAL A 161 -1.33 -1.93 16.26
C VAL A 161 -2.00 -0.60 15.91
N THR A 162 -2.29 -0.34 14.63
CA THR A 162 -2.95 0.89 14.23
C THR A 162 -4.38 1.01 14.79
N LEU A 163 -5.12 -0.10 14.89
CA LEU A 163 -6.43 -0.14 15.54
C LEU A 163 -6.32 0.26 17.03
N ALA A 164 -5.34 -0.29 17.75
CA ALA A 164 -5.11 0.05 19.14
C ALA A 164 -4.72 1.52 19.31
N ILE A 165 -3.82 2.04 18.45
CA ILE A 165 -3.41 3.45 18.44
C ILE A 165 -4.63 4.35 18.22
N LEU A 166 -5.45 4.08 17.19
CA LEU A 166 -6.65 4.87 16.91
C LEU A 166 -7.61 4.90 18.09
N CYS A 167 -7.86 3.74 18.70
CA CYS A 167 -8.72 3.60 19.87
C CYS A 167 -8.22 4.45 21.05
N ILE A 168 -6.92 4.36 21.36
CA ILE A 168 -6.28 5.13 22.43
C ILE A 168 -6.26 6.62 22.10
N SER A 169 -5.89 7.02 20.88
CA SER A 169 -5.83 8.43 20.49
C SER A 169 -7.20 9.10 20.58
N VAL A 170 -8.28 8.44 20.16
CA VAL A 170 -9.65 8.99 20.28
C VAL A 170 -10.07 9.12 21.74
N TYR A 171 -9.75 8.12 22.57
CA TYR A 171 -10.00 8.19 24.01
C TYR A 171 -9.23 9.35 24.68
N GLN A 172 -7.93 9.47 24.38
CA GLN A 172 -7.07 10.53 24.91
C GLN A 172 -7.54 11.92 24.47
N MET A 173 -8.02 12.07 23.22
CA MET A 173 -8.66 13.30 22.76
C MET A 173 -9.91 13.64 23.58
N ALA A 174 -10.72 12.64 23.95
CA ALA A 174 -11.96 12.86 24.69
C ALA A 174 -11.74 13.28 26.15
N ILE A 175 -10.66 12.83 26.79
CA ILE A 175 -10.32 13.18 28.18
C ILE A 175 -9.36 14.36 28.31
N ALA A 176 -8.76 14.81 27.20
CA ALA A 176 -7.77 15.88 27.21
C ALA A 176 -8.39 17.21 27.69
N THR A 177 -7.81 17.78 28.74
CA THR A 177 -8.22 19.08 29.31
C THR A 177 -7.50 20.27 28.68
N THR A 178 -6.44 20.02 27.90
CA THR A 178 -5.59 21.05 27.30
C THR A 178 -5.67 20.99 25.77
N LEU A 179 -5.71 22.16 25.12
CA LEU A 179 -5.70 22.26 23.67
C LEU A 179 -4.46 21.58 23.06
N THR A 180 -3.30 21.70 23.71
CA THR A 180 -2.06 21.04 23.30
C THR A 180 -2.16 19.51 23.34
N GLY A 181 -2.86 18.95 24.34
CA GLY A 181 -3.14 17.51 24.39
C GLY A 181 -4.06 17.05 23.26
N VAL A 182 -5.15 17.78 22.99
CA VAL A 182 -6.08 17.48 21.89
C VAL A 182 -5.35 17.51 20.54
N VAL A 183 -4.58 18.56 20.27
CA VAL A 183 -3.83 18.71 19.01
C VAL A 183 -2.83 17.58 18.83
N ARG A 184 -2.10 17.18 19.88
CA ARG A 184 -1.15 16.05 19.83
C ARG A 184 -1.82 14.76 19.36
N HIS A 185 -2.91 14.37 20.02
CA HIS A 185 -3.60 13.12 19.71
C HIS A 185 -4.37 13.17 18.38
N LEU A 186 -4.75 14.36 17.92
CA LEU A 186 -5.30 14.57 16.58
C LEU A 186 -4.25 14.28 15.49
N PHE A 187 -3.02 14.76 15.65
CA PHE A 187 -1.91 14.47 14.73
C PHE A 187 -1.56 12.98 14.71
N GLU A 188 -1.53 12.34 15.88
CA GLU A 188 -1.30 10.90 16.01
C GLU A 188 -2.40 10.09 15.31
N GLY A 189 -3.67 10.38 15.62
CA GLY A 189 -4.82 9.70 15.03
C GLY A 189 -4.92 9.90 13.52
N SER A 190 -4.71 11.13 13.02
CA SER A 190 -4.73 11.40 11.58
C SER A 190 -3.61 10.68 10.82
N THR A 191 -2.43 10.54 11.41
CA THR A 191 -1.32 9.77 10.83
C THR A 191 -1.66 8.28 10.74
N ALA A 192 -2.25 7.72 11.81
CA ALA A 192 -2.73 6.34 11.83
C ALA A 192 -3.83 6.08 10.78
N VAL A 193 -4.81 6.98 10.65
CA VAL A 193 -5.84 6.88 9.58
C VAL A 193 -5.20 6.92 8.20
N LEU A 194 -4.22 7.80 7.99
CA LEU A 194 -3.53 7.93 6.70
C LEU A 194 -2.73 6.66 6.35
N GLN A 195 -2.09 6.02 7.33
CA GLN A 195 -1.38 4.75 7.14
C GLN A 195 -2.32 3.67 6.60
N VAL A 196 -3.44 3.42 7.28
CA VAL A 196 -4.43 2.40 6.86
C VAL A 196 -5.02 2.76 5.50
N ALA A 197 -5.35 4.03 5.27
CA ALA A 197 -5.91 4.50 4.01
C ALA A 197 -4.98 4.20 2.83
N ILE A 198 -3.67 4.41 2.98
CA ILE A 198 -2.70 4.15 1.91
C ILE A 198 -2.56 2.65 1.63
N TYR A 199 -2.54 1.81 2.67
CA TYR A 199 -2.48 0.34 2.51
C TYR A 199 -3.70 -0.19 1.78
N CYS A 200 -4.88 0.16 2.28
CA CYS A 200 -6.15 -0.24 1.68
C CYS A 200 -6.30 0.30 0.26
N TYR A 201 -5.84 1.52 -0.01
CA TYR A 201 -5.85 2.08 -1.37
C TYR A 201 -4.99 1.24 -2.32
N TRP A 202 -3.73 0.96 -1.97
CA TRP A 202 -2.86 0.20 -2.89
C TRP A 202 -3.28 -1.27 -3.01
N GLY A 203 -3.79 -1.90 -1.95
CA GLY A 203 -4.37 -3.25 -2.01
C GLY A 203 -5.59 -3.32 -2.93
N GLU A 204 -6.49 -2.34 -2.85
CA GLU A 204 -7.65 -2.21 -3.75
C GLU A 204 -7.18 -2.00 -5.20
N GLN A 205 -6.18 -1.15 -5.41
CA GLN A 205 -5.62 -0.90 -6.74
C GLN A 205 -5.02 -2.17 -7.35
N VAL A 206 -4.26 -2.96 -6.59
CA VAL A 206 -3.72 -4.25 -7.07
C VAL A 206 -4.86 -5.18 -7.50
N THR A 207 -5.88 -5.33 -6.66
CA THR A 207 -7.07 -6.14 -6.95
C THR A 207 -7.74 -5.69 -8.24
N ARG A 208 -8.03 -4.39 -8.36
CA ARG A 208 -8.70 -3.80 -9.52
C ARG A 208 -7.88 -3.92 -10.80
N GLU A 209 -6.59 -3.60 -10.77
CA GLU A 209 -5.74 -3.70 -11.95
C GLU A 209 -5.52 -5.14 -12.39
N SER A 210 -5.54 -6.12 -11.47
CA SER A 210 -5.47 -7.54 -11.82
C SER A 210 -6.73 -8.01 -12.59
N GLN A 211 -7.92 -7.51 -12.23
CA GLN A 211 -9.17 -7.79 -12.95
C GLN A 211 -9.20 -7.14 -14.33
N ASN A 212 -8.72 -5.90 -14.43
CA ASN A 212 -8.65 -5.14 -15.68
C ASN A 212 -7.75 -5.78 -16.76
N VAL A 213 -6.88 -6.73 -16.40
CA VAL A 213 -6.14 -7.55 -17.36
C VAL A 213 -7.10 -8.28 -18.30
N GLY A 214 -8.21 -8.83 -17.78
CA GLY A 214 -9.21 -9.54 -18.59
C GLY A 214 -9.92 -8.61 -19.56
N PHE A 215 -10.29 -7.41 -19.11
CA PHE A 215 -10.89 -6.40 -19.98
C PHE A 215 -9.90 -5.92 -21.07
N SER A 216 -8.63 -5.78 -20.71
CA SER A 216 -7.58 -5.37 -21.66
C SER A 216 -7.29 -6.46 -22.69
N ALA A 217 -7.29 -7.72 -22.28
CA ALA A 217 -7.21 -8.87 -23.18
C ALA A 217 -8.41 -8.92 -24.12
N TYR A 218 -9.63 -8.70 -23.63
CA TYR A 218 -10.84 -8.66 -24.47
C TYR A 218 -10.80 -7.55 -25.53
N ASN A 219 -10.22 -6.39 -25.20
CA ASN A 219 -10.07 -5.27 -26.13
C ASN A 219 -8.84 -5.39 -27.05
N ALA A 220 -8.07 -6.48 -26.99
CA ALA A 220 -7.08 -6.74 -28.01
C ALA A 220 -7.82 -6.95 -29.35
N ASN A 221 -7.37 -6.34 -30.44
CA ASN A 221 -8.00 -6.49 -31.77
C ASN A 221 -7.80 -7.92 -32.34
N PHE A 222 -8.38 -8.95 -31.71
CA PHE A 222 -8.16 -10.36 -32.03
C PHE A 222 -8.99 -10.86 -33.22
N THR A 223 -9.92 -10.06 -33.75
CA THR A 223 -10.75 -10.42 -34.92
C THR A 223 -9.86 -10.69 -36.14
N GLY A 224 -9.97 -11.88 -36.73
CA GLY A 224 -9.14 -12.29 -37.87
C GLY A 224 -7.80 -12.95 -37.51
N SER A 225 -7.49 -13.12 -36.21
CA SER A 225 -6.31 -13.87 -35.74
C SER A 225 -6.56 -15.39 -35.66
N ASP A 226 -5.48 -16.17 -35.56
CA ASP A 226 -5.54 -17.64 -35.46
C ASP A 226 -6.35 -18.13 -34.25
N LEU A 227 -7.00 -19.29 -34.40
CA LEU A 227 -7.83 -19.90 -33.36
C LEU A 227 -7.03 -20.20 -32.08
N LYS A 228 -5.74 -20.56 -32.21
CA LYS A 228 -4.88 -20.80 -31.03
C LYS A 228 -4.69 -19.53 -30.21
N PHE A 229 -4.51 -18.38 -30.88
CA PHE A 229 -4.36 -17.09 -30.22
C PHE A 229 -5.65 -16.70 -29.48
N GLN A 230 -6.79 -16.83 -30.14
CA GLN A 230 -8.10 -16.53 -29.51
C GLN A 230 -8.34 -17.40 -28.28
N LYS A 231 -8.06 -18.71 -28.36
CA LYS A 231 -8.18 -19.62 -27.21
C LYS A 231 -7.27 -19.22 -26.04
N ALA A 232 -6.04 -18.83 -26.31
CA ALA A 232 -5.11 -18.38 -25.27
C ALA A 232 -5.58 -17.08 -24.61
N LEU A 233 -6.12 -16.13 -25.39
CA LEU A 233 -6.69 -14.90 -24.87
C LEU A 233 -7.89 -15.16 -23.95
N VAL A 234 -8.75 -16.11 -24.32
CA VAL A 234 -9.85 -16.58 -23.46
C VAL A 234 -9.32 -17.17 -22.14
N LEU A 235 -8.22 -17.91 -22.15
CA LEU A 235 -7.59 -18.40 -20.91
C LEU A 235 -7.08 -17.26 -20.03
N ILE A 236 -6.47 -16.23 -20.62
CA ILE A 236 -6.05 -15.03 -19.88
C ILE A 236 -7.27 -14.35 -19.26
N ILE A 237 -8.35 -14.13 -20.02
CA ILE A 237 -9.59 -13.53 -19.53
C ILE A 237 -10.17 -14.36 -18.37
N ARG A 238 -10.26 -15.69 -18.54
CA ARG A 238 -10.72 -16.61 -17.50
C ARG A 238 -9.88 -16.51 -16.23
N ARG A 239 -8.55 -16.44 -16.36
CA ARG A 239 -7.63 -16.30 -15.21
C ARG A 239 -7.76 -14.93 -14.53
N SER A 240 -8.04 -13.87 -15.27
CA SER A 240 -8.24 -12.53 -14.70
C SER A 240 -9.55 -12.38 -13.93
N GLN A 241 -10.52 -13.29 -14.11
CA GLN A 241 -11.75 -13.31 -13.29
C GLN A 241 -11.49 -13.72 -11.84
N THR A 242 -10.36 -14.37 -11.54
CA THR A 242 -9.89 -14.59 -10.17
C THR A 242 -8.84 -13.51 -9.83
N PRO A 243 -9.24 -12.41 -9.19
CA PRO A 243 -8.34 -11.30 -8.89
C PRO A 243 -7.17 -11.74 -8.02
N THR A 244 -6.06 -11.03 -8.15
CA THR A 244 -4.95 -11.15 -7.21
C THR A 244 -5.23 -10.22 -6.05
N VAL A 245 -5.48 -10.80 -4.88
CA VAL A 245 -5.82 -10.08 -3.66
C VAL A 245 -4.70 -10.26 -2.66
N ILE A 246 -4.32 -9.19 -1.98
CA ILE A 246 -3.36 -9.24 -0.87
C ILE A 246 -4.17 -9.29 0.42
N THR A 247 -3.86 -10.27 1.26
CA THR A 247 -4.57 -10.50 2.53
C THR A 247 -3.75 -10.00 3.73
N ALA A 248 -4.43 -9.64 4.81
CA ALA A 248 -3.83 -9.41 6.12
C ALA A 248 -4.00 -10.67 6.98
N GLY A 249 -2.90 -11.39 7.21
CA GLY A 249 -2.82 -12.64 7.97
C GLY A 249 -3.70 -13.78 7.43
N GLY A 250 -4.13 -13.73 6.17
CA GLY A 250 -5.11 -14.65 5.59
C GLY A 250 -6.55 -14.50 6.12
N PHE A 251 -6.80 -13.52 7.00
CA PHE A 251 -8.12 -13.32 7.61
C PHE A 251 -8.99 -12.34 6.82
N THR A 252 -8.39 -11.33 6.19
CA THR A 252 -9.14 -10.23 5.59
C THR A 252 -8.39 -9.66 4.39
N ASP A 253 -9.13 -9.41 3.31
CA ASP A 253 -8.62 -8.80 2.09
C ASP A 253 -8.29 -7.33 2.32
N ILE A 254 -7.17 -6.87 1.79
CA ILE A 254 -6.76 -5.47 1.91
C ILE A 254 -7.45 -4.65 0.83
N GLY A 255 -8.44 -3.86 1.26
CA GLY A 255 -9.19 -2.97 0.38
C GLY A 255 -9.97 -1.92 1.15
N LEU A 256 -10.82 -1.18 0.43
CA LEU A 256 -11.69 -0.15 1.02
C LEU A 256 -12.65 -0.69 2.11
N PRO A 257 -13.25 -1.89 2.00
CA PRO A 257 -14.11 -2.42 3.05
C PRO A 257 -13.39 -2.55 4.41
N THR A 258 -12.13 -3.02 4.37
CA THR A 258 -11.29 -3.21 5.56
C THR A 258 -10.91 -1.88 6.21
N PHE A 259 -10.67 -0.84 5.41
CA PHE A 259 -10.46 0.52 5.92
C PHE A 259 -11.65 1.01 6.74
N PHE A 260 -12.88 0.89 6.20
CA PHE A 260 -14.08 1.29 6.93
C PHE A 260 -14.33 0.43 8.16
N TRP A 261 -14.05 -0.87 8.07
CA TRP A 261 -14.16 -1.78 9.21
C TRP A 261 -13.22 -1.38 10.36
N ILE A 262 -11.97 -1.02 10.08
CA ILE A 262 -11.01 -0.55 11.09
C ILE A 262 -11.50 0.74 11.75
N LEU A 263 -11.98 1.72 10.96
CA LEU A 263 -12.50 2.98 11.50
C LEU A 263 -13.74 2.77 12.38
N HIS A 264 -14.69 1.97 11.90
CA HIS A 264 -15.92 1.67 12.63
C HIS A 264 -15.63 0.91 13.94
N THR A 265 -14.72 -0.07 13.88
CA THR A 265 -14.31 -0.84 15.06
C THR A 265 -13.59 0.04 16.08
N SER A 266 -12.69 0.93 15.64
CA SER A 266 -12.03 1.91 16.50
C SER A 266 -13.03 2.81 17.23
N TYR A 267 -14.01 3.34 16.48
CA TYR A 267 -15.06 4.21 17.05
C TYR A 267 -15.96 3.45 18.03
N SER A 268 -16.37 2.24 17.68
CA SER A 268 -17.19 1.39 18.54
C SER A 268 -16.47 1.06 19.85
N ALA A 269 -15.19 0.68 19.77
CA ALA A 269 -14.35 0.42 20.94
C ALA A 269 -14.20 1.68 21.82
N PHE A 270 -14.00 2.85 21.20
CA PHE A 270 -14.00 4.12 21.91
C PHE A 270 -15.32 4.38 22.66
N MET A 271 -16.47 4.17 22.02
CA MET A 271 -17.78 4.39 22.65
C MET A 271 -17.98 3.49 23.87
N VAL A 272 -17.54 2.24 23.81
CA VAL A 272 -17.57 1.32 24.96
C VAL A 272 -16.68 1.80 26.09
N MET A 273 -15.43 2.20 25.81
CA MET A 273 -14.54 2.74 26.84
C MET A 273 -15.11 4.01 27.48
N ARG A 274 -15.71 4.89 26.67
CA ARG A 274 -16.35 6.11 27.16
C ARG A 274 -17.53 5.80 28.08
N ASN A 275 -18.44 4.91 27.69
CA ASN A 275 -19.59 4.54 28.52
C ASN A 275 -19.15 3.96 29.87
N ASN A 276 -18.18 3.04 29.86
CA ASN A 276 -17.65 2.45 31.10
C ASN A 276 -16.92 3.47 31.98
N SER A 277 -16.32 4.51 31.39
CA SER A 277 -15.68 5.60 32.15
C SER A 277 -16.69 6.57 32.75
N SER A 278 -17.87 6.74 32.15
CA SER A 278 -18.94 7.59 32.70
C SER A 278 -19.76 6.93 33.81
N GLU A 279 -19.71 5.61 33.92
CA GLU A 279 -20.38 4.84 34.98
C GLU A 279 -19.55 4.75 36.29
N ARG A 280 -18.31 5.27 36.30
CA ARG A 280 -17.43 5.33 37.48
C ARG A 280 -17.29 6.76 37.99
#